data_AF-A0A3D1WCU7-F1
#
_entry.id   AF-A0A3D1WCU7-F1
#
_cell.length_a   1.000
_cell.length_b   1.000
_cell.length_c   1.000
_cell.angle_alpha   90.00
_cell.angle_beta   90.00
_cell.angle_gamma   90.00
#
_symmetry.space_group_name_H-M   'P 1'
#
loop_
_entity.id
_entity.type
_entity.pdbx_description
1 polymer ?
#
loop_
_entity_poly.entity_id
_entity_poly.type
_entity_poly.pdbx_seq_one_letter_code
_entity_poly.pdbx_strand_id
1 'polypeptide(L)'
;MRAATSIENLSQQPRISTMNIILWIVRVVVVLLLVWIASKNADPVTLYGIGANLKMPLALILLAFFGAGLLLGLLSSLVAMFRLKREIRRLNRALQSRNSDIPVALPEAGKRI
;
A
#
# COMPACT_ATOMS: atom_id res chain seq x y z
N MET A 1 11.64 16.08 33.73
CA MET A 1 11.20 14.73 33.27
C MET A 1 10.24 14.77 32.06
N ARG A 2 10.39 15.69 31.07
CA ARG A 2 9.46 15.81 29.91
C ARG A 2 10.18 15.94 28.55
N ALA A 3 11.48 15.69 28.50
CA ALA A 3 12.29 15.78 27.28
C ALA A 3 12.48 14.43 26.56
N ALA A 4 12.38 13.30 27.28
CA ALA A 4 12.64 11.98 26.72
C ALA A 4 11.57 11.48 25.73
N THR A 5 10.33 11.95 25.84
CA THR A 5 9.22 11.54 24.96
C THR A 5 9.21 12.25 23.60
N SER A 6 9.95 13.35 23.42
CA SER A 6 9.96 14.10 22.14
C SER A 6 10.93 13.53 21.11
N ILE A 7 11.94 12.75 21.53
CA ILE A 7 12.93 12.13 20.63
C ILE A 7 12.47 10.77 20.07
N GLU A 8 11.59 10.06 20.79
CA GLU A 8 11.02 8.78 20.33
C GLU A 8 10.09 8.96 19.12
N ASN A 9 9.38 10.08 19.05
CA ASN A 9 8.41 10.40 18.00
C ASN A 9 9.04 10.78 16.65
N LEU A 10 10.33 11.17 16.64
CA LEU A 10 11.04 11.55 15.41
C LEU A 10 11.39 10.33 14.52
N SER A 11 11.24 9.11 15.05
CA SER A 11 11.48 7.86 14.31
C SER A 11 10.26 7.37 13.52
N GLN A 12 9.06 7.89 13.80
CA GLN A 12 7.83 7.57 13.07
C GLN A 12 7.64 8.44 11.83
N GLN A 13 8.72 9.02 11.29
CA GLN A 13 8.63 9.75 10.04
C GLN A 13 8.31 8.76 8.91
N PRO A 14 7.18 8.90 8.21
CA PRO A 14 6.83 8.01 7.12
C PRO A 14 7.89 8.21 6.04
N ARG A 15 8.87 7.30 6.00
CA ARG A 15 9.88 7.27 4.94
C ARG A 15 9.11 6.95 3.68
N ILE A 16 8.82 7.97 2.88
CA ILE A 16 8.27 7.79 1.53
C ILE A 16 9.28 6.90 0.82
N SER A 17 8.97 5.61 0.76
CA SER A 17 9.87 4.63 0.18
C SER A 17 9.95 4.96 -1.30
N THR A 18 11.14 4.90 -1.89
CA THR A 18 11.37 5.20 -3.31
C THR A 18 10.38 4.45 -4.23
N MET A 19 9.97 3.24 -3.81
CA MET A 19 8.89 2.45 -4.42
C MET A 19 7.54 3.18 -4.47
N ASN A 20 7.15 3.90 -3.42
CA ASN A 20 5.90 4.67 -3.35
C ASN A 20 5.94 5.89 -4.28
N ILE A 21 7.11 6.51 -4.44
CA ILE A 21 7.32 7.61 -5.40
C ILE A 21 7.17 7.11 -6.83
N ILE A 22 7.74 5.96 -7.17
CA ILE A 22 7.56 5.33 -8.48
C ILE A 22 6.07 5.05 -8.73
N LEU A 23 5.38 4.49 -7.73
CA LEU A 23 3.93 4.26 -7.82
C LEU A 23 3.14 5.56 -8.01
N TRP A 24 3.53 6.64 -7.31
CA TRP A 24 2.90 7.95 -7.42
C TRP A 24 3.11 8.56 -8.81
N ILE A 25 4.33 8.48 -9.34
CA ILE A 25 4.68 8.94 -10.69
C ILE A 25 3.85 8.16 -11.72
N VAL A 26 3.82 6.83 -11.64
CA VAL A 26 3.00 5.99 -12.54
C VAL A 26 1.53 6.41 -12.47
N ARG A 27 1.01 6.65 -11.26
CA ARG A 27 -0.38 7.08 -11.05
C ARG A 27 -0.67 8.44 -11.72
N VAL A 28 0.23 9.40 -11.58
CA VAL A 28 0.12 10.72 -12.24
C VAL A 28 0.20 10.58 -13.76
N VAL A 29 1.13 9.78 -14.27
CA VAL A 29 1.28 9.52 -15.72
C VAL A 29 0.02 8.88 -16.30
N VAL A 30 -0.55 7.89 -15.62
CA VAL A 30 -1.79 7.24 -16.08
C VAL A 30 -2.93 8.25 -16.12
N VAL A 31 -3.10 9.08 -15.09
CA VAL A 31 -4.12 10.15 -15.07
C VAL A 31 -3.91 11.15 -16.21
N LEU A 32 -2.67 11.58 -16.46
CA LEU A 32 -2.37 12.48 -17.58
C LEU A 32 -2.70 11.85 -18.93
N LEU A 33 -2.39 10.56 -19.12
CA LEU A 33 -2.77 9.80 -20.32
C LEU A 33 -4.29 9.71 -20.49
N LEU A 34 -5.02 9.43 -19.41
CA LEU A 34 -6.48 9.44 -19.40
C LEU A 34 -7.05 10.80 -19.82
N VAL A 35 -6.53 11.89 -19.24
CA VAL A 35 -6.96 13.26 -19.55
C VAL A 35 -6.62 13.63 -21.00
N TRP A 36 -5.43 13.25 -21.48
CA TRP A 36 -5.00 13.47 -22.86
C TRP A 36 -5.90 12.72 -23.85
N ILE A 37 -6.15 11.43 -23.60
CA ILE A 37 -7.05 10.62 -24.43
C ILE A 37 -8.47 11.18 -24.37
N ALA A 38 -8.95 11.61 -23.20
CA ALA A 38 -10.26 12.23 -23.04
C ALA A 38 -10.38 13.53 -23.84
N SER A 39 -9.34 14.38 -23.81
CA SER A 39 -9.30 15.63 -24.55
C SER A 39 -9.28 15.40 -26.06
N LYS A 40 -8.57 14.36 -26.53
CA LYS A 40 -8.49 14.02 -27.97
C LYS A 40 -9.68 13.19 -28.47
N ASN A 41 -10.39 12.50 -27.59
CA ASN A 41 -11.55 11.65 -27.89
C ASN A 41 -12.82 12.15 -27.20
N ALA A 42 -12.93 13.48 -27.10
CA ALA A 42 -14.14 14.18 -26.65
C ALA A 42 -15.27 14.09 -27.70
N ASP A 43 -14.93 13.67 -28.92
CA ASP A 43 -15.90 13.41 -29.96
C ASP A 43 -16.86 12.29 -29.52
N PRO A 44 -18.18 12.52 -29.61
CA PRO A 44 -19.17 11.56 -29.16
C PRO A 44 -19.15 10.30 -30.04
N VAL A 45 -18.75 9.17 -29.45
CA VAL A 45 -18.84 7.86 -30.10
C VAL A 45 -20.25 7.31 -29.89
N THR A 46 -20.89 6.86 -30.97
CA THR A 46 -22.20 6.22 -30.91
C THR A 46 -22.03 4.79 -30.42
N LEU A 47 -22.50 4.48 -29.20
CA LEU A 47 -22.62 3.08 -28.79
C LEU A 47 -23.89 2.49 -29.40
N TYR A 48 -23.72 1.51 -30.28
CA TYR A 48 -24.84 0.71 -30.80
C TYR A 48 -25.22 -0.34 -29.75
N GLY A 49 -26.01 0.09 -28.76
CA GLY A 49 -26.63 -0.74 -27.74
C GLY A 49 -28.16 -0.73 -27.87
N ILE A 50 -28.77 -1.84 -27.47
CA ILE A 50 -30.19 -2.20 -27.60
C ILE A 50 -31.14 -1.02 -27.31
N GLY A 51 -31.56 -0.31 -28.37
CA GLY A 51 -32.68 0.64 -28.33
C GLY A 51 -32.36 2.13 -28.21
N ALA A 52 -31.10 2.55 -28.02
CA ALA A 52 -30.79 3.99 -27.99
C ALA A 52 -29.35 4.30 -28.45
N ASN A 53 -29.23 5.28 -29.35
CA ASN A 53 -27.95 5.87 -29.76
C ASN A 53 -27.41 6.77 -28.64
N LEU A 54 -26.94 6.17 -27.55
CA LEU A 54 -26.28 6.91 -26.49
C LEU A 54 -24.90 7.34 -26.99
N LYS A 55 -24.81 8.63 -27.31
CA LYS A 55 -23.57 9.31 -27.65
C LYS A 55 -22.82 9.61 -26.35
N MET A 56 -21.74 8.89 -26.11
CA MET A 56 -20.95 9.04 -24.90
C MET A 56 -19.48 9.21 -25.30
N PRO A 57 -18.79 10.25 -24.80
CA PRO A 57 -17.37 10.41 -25.05
C PRO A 57 -16.58 9.20 -24.54
N LEU A 58 -15.62 8.72 -25.33
CA LEU A 58 -14.76 7.57 -24.97
C LEU A 58 -14.05 7.79 -23.62
N ALA A 59 -13.76 9.06 -23.31
CA ALA A 59 -13.25 9.54 -22.02
C ALA A 59 -13.98 8.95 -20.80
N LEU A 60 -15.31 8.90 -20.83
CA LEU A 60 -16.15 8.47 -19.70
C LEU A 60 -15.98 6.99 -19.40
N ILE A 61 -15.87 6.18 -20.45
CA ILE A 61 -15.64 4.73 -20.32
C ILE A 61 -14.24 4.50 -19.72
N LEU A 62 -13.22 5.20 -20.23
CA LEU A 62 -11.85 5.07 -19.74
C LEU A 62 -11.72 5.54 -18.28
N LEU A 63 -12.42 6.62 -17.91
CA LEU A 63 -12.50 7.10 -16.52
C LEU A 63 -13.17 6.06 -15.60
N ALA A 64 -14.26 5.43 -16.04
CA ALA A 64 -14.95 4.41 -15.26
C ALA A 64 -14.06 3.17 -15.04
N PHE A 65 -13.38 2.68 -16.08
CA PHE A 65 -12.43 1.58 -15.97
C PHE A 65 -11.23 1.94 -15.09
N PHE A 66 -10.73 3.17 -15.19
CA PHE A 66 -9.66 3.64 -14.32
C PHE A 66 -10.10 3.73 -12.86
N GLY A 67 -11.28 4.31 -12.58
CA GLY A 67 -11.86 4.36 -11.25
C GLY A 67 -12.05 2.97 -10.65
N ALA A 68 -12.54 2.02 -11.44
CA ALA A 68 -12.66 0.62 -11.04
C ALA A 68 -11.30 -0.03 -10.76
N GLY A 69 -10.32 0.16 -11.66
CA GLY A 69 -8.95 -0.34 -11.46
C GLY A 69 -8.28 0.25 -10.22
N LEU A 70 -8.55 1.53 -9.91
CA LEU A 70 -8.05 2.21 -8.72
C LEU A 70 -8.62 1.62 -7.44
N LEU A 71 -9.94 1.38 -7.42
CA LEU A 71 -10.62 0.73 -6.31
C LEU A 71 -10.05 -0.67 -6.08
N LEU A 72 -9.92 -1.48 -7.14
CA LEU A 72 -9.34 -2.82 -7.06
C LEU A 72 -7.89 -2.80 -6.58
N GLY A 73 -7.07 -1.87 -7.08
CA GLY A 73 -5.69 -1.70 -6.62
C GLY A 73 -5.61 -1.33 -5.14
N LEU A 74 -6.50 -0.45 -4.66
CA LEU A 74 -6.56 -0.08 -3.24
C LEU A 74 -6.99 -1.26 -2.37
N LEU A 75 -8.04 -1.99 -2.77
CA LEU A 75 -8.49 -3.20 -2.09
C LEU A 75 -7.37 -4.26 -2.02
N SER A 76 -6.65 -4.47 -3.12
CA SER A 76 -5.51 -5.38 -3.18
C SER A 76 -4.41 -4.99 -2.19
N SER A 77 -4.09 -3.70 -2.10
CA SER A 77 -3.12 -3.19 -1.12
C SER A 77 -3.56 -3.41 0.33
N LEU A 78 -4.85 -3.26 0.64
CA LEU A 78 -5.38 -3.56 1.98
C LEU A 78 -5.18 -5.03 2.34
N VAL A 79 -5.47 -5.95 1.40
CA VAL A 79 -5.27 -7.39 1.60
C VAL A 79 -3.79 -7.72 1.82
N ALA A 80 -2.89 -7.13 1.02
CA ALA A 80 -1.44 -7.29 1.19
C ALA A 80 -0.97 -6.80 2.58
N MET A 81 -1.48 -5.66 3.04
CA MET A 81 -1.19 -5.11 4.37
C MET A 81 -1.58 -6.08 5.50
N PHE A 82 -2.75 -6.73 5.40
CA PHE A 82 -3.19 -7.70 6.39
C PHE A 82 -2.31 -8.96 6.42
N ARG A 83 -1.90 -9.47 5.24
CA ARG A 83 -0.98 -10.60 5.14
C ARG A 83 0.37 -10.28 5.77
N LEU A 84 0.91 -9.09 5.46
CA LEU A 84 2.18 -8.63 5.99
C LEU A 84 2.14 -8.49 7.52
N LYS A 85 1.07 -7.92 8.08
CA LYS A 85 0.89 -7.83 9.54
C LYS A 85 0.84 -9.20 10.22
N ARG A 86 0.23 -10.20 9.58
CA ARG A 86 0.18 -11.58 10.10
C ARG A 86 1.55 -12.22 10.11
N GLU A 87 2.33 -12.00 9.06
CA GLU A 87 3.70 -12.50 8.96
C GLU A 87 4.61 -11.88 10.02
N ILE A 88 4.54 -10.55 10.21
CA ILE A 88 5.27 -9.86 11.29
C ILE A 88 4.94 -10.45 12.67
N ARG A 89 3.65 -10.69 12.95
CA ARG A 89 3.24 -11.32 14.22
C ARG A 89 3.79 -12.74 14.38
N ARG A 90 3.84 -13.52 13.30
CA ARG A 90 4.41 -14.87 13.30
C ARG A 90 5.91 -14.83 13.57
N LEU A 91 6.66 -13.96 12.89
CA LEU A 91 8.11 -13.80 13.08
C LEU A 91 8.42 -13.35 14.51
N ASN A 92 7.68 -12.37 15.05
CA ASN A 92 7.88 -11.91 16.43
C ASN A 92 7.66 -13.03 17.47
N ARG A 93 6.67 -13.89 17.26
CA ARG A 93 6.44 -15.07 18.13
C ARG A 93 7.59 -16.07 18.04
N ALA A 94 8.10 -16.35 16.84
CA ALA A 94 9.23 -17.25 16.65
C ALA A 94 10.51 -16.73 17.33
N LEU A 95 10.75 -15.42 17.31
CA LEU A 95 11.85 -14.78 18.03
C LEU A 95 11.67 -14.87 19.56
N GLN A 96 10.44 -14.69 20.06
CA GLN A 96 10.14 -14.83 21.49
C GLN A 96 10.33 -16.26 21.99
N SER A 97 9.84 -17.27 21.27
CA SER A 97 10.07 -18.68 21.63
C SER A 97 11.56 -19.03 21.64
N ARG A 98 12.32 -18.55 20.65
CA ARG A 98 13.77 -18.81 20.59
C ARG A 98 14.55 -18.15 21.72
N ASN A 99 14.11 -16.99 22.21
CA ASN A 99 14.71 -16.34 23.38
C ASN A 99 14.34 -17.04 24.70
N SER A 100 13.15 -17.65 24.78
CA SER A 100 12.73 -18.45 25.94
C SER A 100 13.45 -19.81 26.03
N ASP A 101 13.87 -20.36 24.88
CA ASP A 101 14.62 -21.62 24.79
C ASP A 101 16.12 -21.45 25.01
N ILE A 102 16.66 -20.22 25.13
CA ILE A 102 18.01 -20.03 25.66
C ILE A 102 17.93 -20.43 27.13
N PRO A 103 18.50 -21.59 27.54
CA PRO A 103 18.51 -21.95 28.94
C PRO A 103 19.27 -20.83 29.64
N VAL A 104 18.63 -20.22 30.63
CA VAL A 104 19.35 -19.50 31.70
C VAL A 104 20.14 -20.56 32.48
N ALA A 105 21.07 -21.23 31.83
CA ALA A 105 22.24 -21.79 32.47
C ALA A 105 23.14 -20.58 32.71
N LEU A 106 22.73 -19.74 33.66
CA LEU A 106 23.70 -19.02 34.46
C LEU A 106 24.55 -20.14 35.08
N PRO A 107 25.83 -20.29 34.70
CA PRO A 107 26.71 -21.10 35.51
C PRO A 107 26.65 -20.47 36.90
N GLU A 108 26.32 -21.31 37.88
CA GLU A 108 26.47 -21.10 39.33
C GLU A 108 27.94 -20.79 39.69
N ALA A 109 28.54 -19.77 39.07
CA ALA A 109 29.89 -19.28 39.32
C ALA A 109 29.87 -18.26 40.46
N GLY A 110 29.22 -18.62 41.56
CA GLY A 110 29.10 -17.81 42.77
C GLY A 110 29.12 -18.64 44.06
N LYS A 111 29.61 -19.89 43.99
CA LYS A 111 29.83 -20.74 45.17
C LYS A 111 31.25 -21.26 45.09
N ARG A 112 32.02 -21.07 46.19
CA ARG A 112 33.48 -21.26 46.36
C ARG A 112 34.19 -19.94 46.04
N ILE A 113 34.86 -19.24 46.96
CA ILE A 113 35.53 -19.59 48.23
C ILE A 113 35.52 -18.33 49.10
#